data_AF-A0A498HGI7-F1
#
_entry.id   AF-A0A498HGI7-F1
#
_cell.length_a   1.000
_cell.length_b   1.000
_cell.length_c   1.000
_cell.angle_alpha   90.00
_cell.angle_beta   90.00
_cell.angle_gamma   90.00
#
_symmetry.space_group_name_H-M   'P 1'
#
loop_
_entity.id
_entity.type
_entity.pdbx_description
1 polymer ?
#
loop_
_entity_poly.entity_id
_entity_poly.type
_entity_poly.pdbx_seq_one_letter_code
_entity_poly.pdbx_strand_id
1 'polypeptide(L)'
;MVVVSSTSPSLKSNFTPQLSTAANHHLSNPSRHPISPSLLYLGQIYGDPTRHRNSKAPSSSGFFSVKAYVDNPNSISSFASKVIGSLPVVGLIARILSDEGGLGGDTVDFAEFRRRVGKKCTTDDSRAFYEFQDRRGRAGDPLYVLMCCWVAAIGAGLLKSEEILEGAARLRVSNDIEFEEQNFISLINEAKERRAKLKAPTPVIPMEIRVEKALEGIYLCCFGKDPIEEEDERLLNVMLRAVYPSVERSELQRIIKEKAQKVSDGSTDGSVREPKPLSKEAVQMQMKDLQFLQQNRDRDT
;
A
#
# COMPACT_ATOMS: atom_id res chain seq x y z
N MET A 1 -24.13 9.63 57.43
CA MET A 1 -23.74 9.07 58.74
C MET A 1 -24.85 8.13 59.21
N VAL A 2 -24.78 6.84 58.86
CA VAL A 2 -25.50 5.73 59.50
C VAL A 2 -24.65 4.48 59.30
N VAL A 3 -24.41 3.78 60.40
CA VAL A 3 -23.68 2.52 60.57
C VAL A 3 -24.68 1.37 60.48
N VAL A 4 -24.37 0.25 59.80
CA VAL A 4 -24.69 -1.11 60.26
C VAL A 4 -23.66 -2.11 59.71
N SER A 5 -23.14 -2.93 60.62
CA SER A 5 -22.15 -4.00 60.44
C SER A 5 -22.72 -5.37 60.07
N SER A 6 -21.77 -6.29 59.77
CA SER A 6 -21.76 -7.74 60.08
C SER A 6 -22.25 -8.71 58.98
N THR A 7 -21.69 -9.91 58.73
CA THR A 7 -20.50 -10.65 59.21
C THR A 7 -20.26 -11.83 58.24
N SER A 8 -19.02 -12.29 58.10
CA SER A 8 -18.59 -13.49 57.35
C SER A 8 -18.97 -14.81 58.07
N PRO A 9 -18.76 -16.00 57.46
CA PRO A 9 -17.48 -16.68 57.74
C PRO A 9 -16.84 -17.46 56.57
N SER A 10 -15.53 -17.63 56.77
CA SER A 10 -14.49 -18.31 56.01
C SER A 10 -14.64 -19.83 55.83
N LEU A 11 -14.05 -20.37 54.77
CA LEU A 11 -13.35 -21.67 54.82
C LEU A 11 -12.10 -21.66 53.93
N LYS A 12 -10.99 -22.02 54.56
CA LYS A 12 -9.65 -22.22 54.00
C LYS A 12 -9.55 -23.62 53.39
N SER A 13 -8.78 -23.80 52.32
CA SER A 13 -7.75 -24.86 52.26
C SER A 13 -6.79 -24.65 51.10
N ASN A 14 -5.52 -24.90 51.42
CA ASN A 14 -4.31 -24.62 50.67
C ASN A 14 -3.86 -25.79 49.78
N PHE A 15 -3.14 -25.43 48.71
CA PHE A 15 -1.91 -26.03 48.13
C PHE A 15 -1.83 -27.54 47.75
N THR A 16 -1.60 -27.75 46.43
CA THR A 16 -0.48 -28.44 45.70
C THR A 16 0.32 -29.56 46.42
N PRO A 17 0.95 -30.58 45.77
CA PRO A 17 1.45 -30.71 44.37
C PRO A 17 1.11 -32.09 43.73
N GLN A 18 1.57 -32.59 42.57
CA GLN A 18 2.93 -32.75 42.05
C GLN A 18 2.90 -33.42 40.64
N LEU A 19 4.04 -33.30 39.97
CA LEU A 19 4.53 -33.78 38.66
C LEU A 19 4.74 -35.32 38.60
N SER A 20 4.57 -35.96 37.42
CA SER A 20 5.20 -37.24 36.96
C SER A 20 4.68 -37.60 35.53
N THR A 21 5.44 -37.45 34.43
CA THR A 21 6.41 -38.36 33.75
C THR A 21 5.87 -39.50 32.86
N ALA A 22 6.31 -39.45 31.58
CA ALA A 22 6.66 -40.54 30.63
C ALA A 22 5.52 -41.50 30.15
N ALA A 23 5.52 -42.12 28.96
CA ALA A 23 6.61 -42.48 28.03
C ALA A 23 6.10 -42.76 26.58
N ASN A 24 7.09 -42.81 25.69
CA ASN A 24 7.14 -43.22 24.27
C ASN A 24 6.32 -44.44 23.82
N HIS A 25 5.88 -44.42 22.55
CA HIS A 25 5.93 -45.61 21.67
C HIS A 25 6.30 -45.23 20.22
N HIS A 26 6.93 -46.20 19.56
CA HIS A 26 7.87 -46.13 18.44
C HIS A 26 7.23 -46.39 17.05
N LEU A 27 7.89 -45.83 16.01
CA LEU A 27 8.19 -46.38 14.67
C LEU A 27 7.09 -47.07 13.82
N SER A 28 6.87 -46.59 12.59
CA SER A 28 7.40 -47.22 11.35
C SER A 28 6.85 -46.60 10.05
N ASN A 29 7.77 -46.30 9.12
CA ASN A 29 7.58 -46.06 7.68
C ASN A 29 8.29 -47.26 6.99
N PRO A 30 7.96 -47.80 5.77
CA PRO A 30 8.10 -47.07 4.48
C PRO A 30 7.27 -47.62 3.27
N SER A 31 7.58 -47.09 2.06
CA SER A 31 7.37 -47.67 0.70
C SER A 31 6.00 -47.39 0.01
N ARG A 32 5.84 -47.07 -1.29
CA ARG A 32 6.67 -47.09 -2.54
C ARG A 32 5.95 -46.23 -3.63
N HIS A 33 6.71 -45.70 -4.60
CA HIS A 33 6.34 -44.86 -5.78
C HIS A 33 5.46 -45.58 -6.86
N PRO A 34 5.27 -45.10 -8.14
CA PRO A 34 5.36 -43.77 -8.82
C PRO A 34 4.17 -43.49 -9.83
N ILE A 35 4.31 -42.46 -10.69
CA ILE A 35 3.87 -42.36 -12.13
C ILE A 35 2.64 -41.47 -12.48
N SER A 36 2.90 -40.35 -13.17
CA SER A 36 2.03 -39.70 -14.18
C SER A 36 2.03 -40.48 -15.50
N PRO A 37 0.99 -40.41 -16.36
CA PRO A 37 1.19 -39.64 -17.60
C PRO A 37 -0.06 -39.00 -18.26
N SER A 38 0.19 -37.88 -18.95
CA SER A 38 -0.30 -37.37 -20.26
C SER A 38 -1.72 -37.63 -20.79
N LEU A 39 -2.32 -36.61 -21.44
CA LEU A 39 -2.47 -36.46 -22.92
C LEU A 39 -3.40 -35.24 -23.18
N LEU A 40 -2.88 -34.15 -23.76
CA LEU A 40 -2.92 -33.84 -25.20
C LEU A 40 -4.33 -33.87 -25.81
N TYR A 41 -4.93 -32.69 -25.99
CA TYR A 41 -5.74 -32.42 -27.18
C TYR A 41 -5.48 -31.01 -27.70
N LEU A 42 -4.45 -30.93 -28.55
CA LEU A 42 -4.25 -29.85 -29.49
C LEU A 42 -4.94 -30.30 -30.79
N GLY A 43 -5.98 -29.58 -31.21
CA GLY A 43 -6.61 -29.74 -32.52
C GLY A 43 -6.32 -28.51 -33.36
N GLN A 44 -5.30 -28.61 -34.22
CA GLN A 44 -5.04 -27.70 -35.33
C GLN A 44 -6.23 -27.69 -36.30
N ILE A 45 -6.65 -26.51 -36.77
CA ILE A 45 -7.04 -26.34 -38.18
C ILE A 45 -6.26 -25.15 -38.75
N TYR A 46 -5.57 -25.46 -39.84
CA TYR A 46 -4.70 -24.63 -40.67
C TYR A 46 -5.55 -23.86 -41.70
N GLY A 47 -5.13 -22.65 -42.08
CA GLY A 47 -5.70 -21.90 -43.20
C GLY A 47 -5.18 -20.48 -43.30
N ASP A 48 -4.09 -20.30 -44.05
CA ASP A 48 -3.54 -19.00 -44.50
C ASP A 48 -3.89 -18.80 -46.00
N PRO A 49 -3.52 -17.69 -46.67
CA PRO A 49 -4.11 -16.34 -46.68
C PRO A 49 -4.83 -16.02 -48.00
N THR A 50 -5.73 -15.03 -48.03
CA THR A 50 -5.98 -14.26 -49.27
C THR A 50 -6.57 -12.86 -49.03
N ARG A 51 -6.15 -11.94 -49.91
CA ARG A 51 -6.19 -10.47 -49.88
C ARG A 51 -7.47 -9.92 -50.54
N HIS A 52 -8.15 -8.92 -49.95
CA HIS A 52 -8.49 -7.60 -50.57
C HIS A 52 -9.59 -6.78 -49.86
N ARG A 53 -9.26 -5.49 -49.65
CA ARG A 53 -10.04 -4.22 -49.78
C ARG A 53 -11.33 -3.94 -48.97
N ASN A 54 -11.19 -2.89 -48.14
CA ASN A 54 -12.05 -1.72 -47.92
C ASN A 54 -13.56 -1.90 -47.64
N SER A 55 -13.99 -1.48 -46.44
CA SER A 55 -15.03 -0.45 -46.24
C SER A 55 -15.09 0.06 -44.78
N LYS A 56 -15.31 1.38 -44.65
CA LYS A 56 -15.65 2.21 -43.47
C LYS A 56 -16.88 1.63 -42.72
N ALA A 57 -17.19 1.80 -41.43
CA ALA A 57 -16.69 2.52 -40.24
C ALA A 57 -17.42 1.90 -38.99
N PRO A 58 -17.61 2.64 -37.88
CA PRO A 58 -16.81 2.69 -36.66
C PRO A 58 -17.32 1.71 -35.58
N SER A 59 -16.43 1.12 -34.78
CA SER A 59 -16.85 0.51 -33.51
C SER A 59 -15.84 0.78 -32.41
N SER A 60 -16.40 1.25 -31.31
CA SER A 60 -15.79 1.39 -30.00
C SER A 60 -15.20 0.07 -29.53
N SER A 61 -13.92 0.07 -29.19
CA SER A 61 -13.35 -0.92 -28.28
C SER A 61 -12.24 -0.26 -27.46
N GLY A 62 -12.49 -0.18 -26.16
CA GLY A 62 -11.60 0.41 -25.18
C GLY A 62 -10.26 -0.32 -25.14
N PHE A 63 -9.20 0.42 -25.43
CA PHE A 63 -7.85 0.03 -25.10
C PHE A 63 -7.56 0.43 -23.66
N PHE A 64 -7.28 -0.58 -22.82
CA PHE A 64 -6.67 -0.38 -21.50
C PHE A 64 -5.26 0.18 -21.71
N SER A 65 -5.02 1.43 -21.32
CA SER A 65 -3.65 1.92 -21.14
C SER A 65 -3.21 1.56 -19.73
N VAL A 66 -2.46 0.46 -19.62
CA VAL A 66 -1.69 0.14 -18.41
C VAL A 66 -0.56 1.16 -18.34
N LYS A 67 -0.70 2.17 -17.47
CA LYS A 67 0.30 3.22 -17.29
C LYS A 67 1.36 2.71 -16.34
N ALA A 68 2.33 1.96 -16.88
CA ALA A 68 3.54 1.64 -16.15
C ALA A 68 4.22 2.92 -15.67
N TYR A 69 4.91 2.85 -14.53
CA TYR A 69 5.62 3.94 -13.83
C TYR A 69 6.70 4.67 -14.69
N VAL A 70 6.81 4.37 -15.98
CA VAL A 70 7.85 4.85 -16.91
C VAL A 70 7.29 5.66 -18.09
N ASP A 71 6.00 5.56 -18.42
CA ASP A 71 5.47 6.22 -19.62
C ASP A 71 4.55 7.39 -19.28
N ASN A 72 5.18 8.55 -19.03
CA ASN A 72 4.54 9.83 -19.33
C ASN A 72 5.53 10.74 -20.08
N PRO A 73 5.58 10.69 -21.42
CA PRO A 73 6.39 11.65 -22.19
C PRO A 73 5.80 13.07 -22.26
N ASN A 74 4.67 13.35 -21.61
CA ASN A 74 4.00 14.66 -21.70
C ASN A 74 3.85 15.33 -20.32
N SER A 75 4.98 15.64 -19.68
CA SER A 75 5.15 16.81 -18.80
C SER A 75 6.65 17.00 -18.49
N ILE A 76 7.46 17.19 -19.54
CA ILE A 76 8.92 17.37 -19.44
C ILE A 76 9.31 18.71 -20.09
N SER A 77 8.59 19.79 -19.79
CA SER A 77 8.85 21.11 -20.40
C SER A 77 9.61 22.12 -19.53
N SER A 78 10.35 21.70 -18.49
CA SER A 78 11.38 22.58 -17.92
C SER A 78 12.58 21.94 -17.20
N PHE A 79 12.74 20.61 -17.19
CA PHE A 79 13.88 19.99 -16.49
C PHE A 79 15.08 19.79 -17.41
N ALA A 80 15.70 20.91 -17.79
CA ALA A 80 17.01 20.92 -18.42
C ALA A 80 17.99 21.77 -17.59
N SER A 81 19.13 21.17 -17.25
CA SER A 81 20.35 21.75 -16.66
C SER A 81 20.34 22.08 -15.16
N LYS A 82 20.64 21.06 -14.33
CA LYS A 82 21.46 21.20 -13.12
C LYS A 82 22.08 19.85 -12.73
N VAL A 83 22.92 19.32 -13.63
CA VAL A 83 23.85 18.22 -13.32
C VAL A 83 25.26 18.72 -13.57
N ILE A 84 25.74 19.63 -12.72
CA ILE A 84 27.17 19.92 -12.58
C ILE A 84 27.42 20.20 -11.09
N GLY A 85 27.83 19.16 -10.36
CA GLY A 85 28.64 19.33 -9.14
C GLY A 85 27.95 19.33 -7.77
N SER A 86 26.83 18.62 -7.56
CA SER A 86 26.32 18.43 -6.19
C SER A 86 27.06 17.31 -5.46
N LEU A 87 27.68 17.72 -4.36
CA LEU A 87 28.23 16.95 -3.25
C LEU A 87 27.39 15.72 -2.85
N PRO A 88 27.93 14.79 -2.03
CA PRO A 88 27.20 13.65 -1.48
C PRO A 88 26.09 14.08 -0.49
N VAL A 89 25.01 14.66 -1.02
CA VAL A 89 23.71 14.87 -0.37
C VAL A 89 22.90 13.56 -0.42
N VAL A 90 23.52 12.48 -0.87
CA VAL A 90 23.06 11.09 -0.71
C VAL A 90 23.12 10.66 0.76
N GLY A 91 23.96 11.27 1.63
CA GLY A 91 24.22 10.76 2.98
C GLY A 91 23.05 10.80 3.99
N LEU A 92 22.06 11.69 3.83
CA LEU A 92 20.95 11.81 4.79
C LEU A 92 19.75 10.93 4.42
N ILE A 93 19.57 10.64 3.13
CA ILE A 93 18.53 9.74 2.60
C ILE A 93 19.06 8.35 2.35
N ALA A 94 20.34 8.16 2.04
CA ALA A 94 20.96 6.85 2.13
C ALA A 94 20.86 6.29 3.56
N ARG A 95 20.86 7.12 4.60
CA ARG A 95 20.52 6.60 5.95
C ARG A 95 19.04 6.28 6.15
N ILE A 96 18.13 6.94 5.42
CA ILE A 96 16.70 6.64 5.50
C ILE A 96 16.32 5.45 4.59
N LEU A 97 17.04 5.21 3.48
CA LEU A 97 16.65 4.34 2.36
C LEU A 97 17.80 3.50 1.73
N SER A 98 19.07 3.67 2.11
CA SER A 98 20.17 2.79 1.67
C SER A 98 20.58 1.84 2.80
N ASP A 99 20.51 0.54 2.50
CA ASP A 99 21.29 -0.64 2.93
C ASP A 99 22.00 -0.73 4.30
N GLU A 100 21.81 0.19 5.23
CA GLU A 100 22.26 0.12 6.63
C GLU A 100 21.11 0.47 7.58
N GLY A 101 19.92 -0.08 7.32
CA GLY A 101 18.75 -0.02 8.20
C GLY A 101 18.28 -1.43 8.56
N GLY A 102 18.78 -1.96 9.69
CA GLY A 102 18.41 -3.28 10.21
C GLY A 102 19.47 -4.36 9.94
N LEU A 103 19.69 -5.26 10.90
CA LEU A 103 20.59 -6.41 10.77
C LEU A 103 20.12 -7.33 9.63
N GLY A 104 20.55 -7.09 8.38
CA GLY A 104 20.33 -8.07 7.29
C GLY A 104 19.97 -7.58 5.89
N GLY A 105 19.91 -6.27 5.60
CA GLY A 105 19.52 -5.79 4.26
C GLY A 105 18.01 -5.72 4.00
N ASP A 106 17.22 -5.68 5.07
CA ASP A 106 15.76 -5.58 5.00
C ASP A 106 15.27 -4.17 4.64
N THR A 107 14.09 -4.09 4.03
CA THR A 107 13.38 -2.80 3.83
C THR A 107 13.05 -2.17 5.18
N VAL A 108 13.18 -0.85 5.27
CA VAL A 108 12.68 -0.08 6.42
C VAL A 108 11.19 -0.32 6.59
N ASP A 109 10.81 -0.94 7.71
CA ASP A 109 9.43 -1.18 8.07
C ASP A 109 8.70 0.14 8.41
N PHE A 110 7.37 0.09 8.48
CA PHE A 110 6.60 1.32 8.70
C PHE A 110 6.81 1.88 10.10
N ALA A 111 7.00 1.02 11.11
CA ALA A 111 7.25 1.43 12.49
C ALA A 111 8.56 2.24 12.62
N GLU A 112 9.63 1.77 11.98
CA GLU A 112 10.92 2.43 11.94
C GLU A 112 10.84 3.72 11.12
N PHE A 113 10.15 3.71 9.98
CA PHE A 113 9.90 4.93 9.20
C PHE A 113 9.23 6.00 10.06
N ARG A 114 8.12 5.67 10.73
CA ARG A 114 7.42 6.59 11.64
C ARG A 114 8.32 7.10 12.75
N ARG A 115 9.12 6.22 13.37
CA ARG A 115 10.06 6.60 14.42
C ARG A 115 11.12 7.58 13.90
N ARG A 116 11.63 7.36 12.69
CA ARG A 116 12.64 8.22 12.04
C ARG A 116 12.06 9.59 11.69
N VAL A 117 10.84 9.65 11.16
CA VAL A 117 10.13 10.90 10.89
C VAL A 117 9.85 11.64 12.20
N GLY A 118 9.24 10.99 13.18
CA GLY A 118 8.90 11.60 14.47
C GLY A 118 10.11 12.15 15.23
N LYS A 119 11.28 11.49 15.15
CA LYS A 119 12.52 11.99 15.74
C LYS A 119 13.04 13.29 15.08
N LYS A 120 12.70 13.53 13.81
CA LYS A 120 13.16 14.67 13.03
C LYS A 120 12.14 15.82 12.96
N CYS A 121 10.86 15.54 13.21
CA CYS A 121 9.83 16.56 13.26
C CYS A 121 10.08 17.54 14.42
N THR A 122 9.94 18.82 14.12
CA THR A 122 9.78 19.86 15.14
C THR A 122 8.37 19.85 15.71
N THR A 123 8.13 20.60 16.79
CA THR A 123 6.78 20.75 17.36
C THR A 123 5.80 21.33 16.36
N ASP A 124 6.24 22.26 15.49
CA ASP A 124 5.39 22.85 14.46
C ASP A 124 5.09 21.84 13.34
N ASP A 125 6.07 21.01 12.97
CA ASP A 125 5.85 19.94 11.99
C ASP A 125 4.82 18.93 12.52
N SER A 126 4.96 18.49 13.77
CA SER A 126 4.00 17.59 14.42
C SER A 126 2.61 18.21 14.54
N ARG A 127 2.53 19.52 14.84
CA ARG A 127 1.26 20.23 14.91
C ARG A 127 0.51 20.20 13.58
N ALA A 128 1.22 20.37 12.46
CA ALA A 128 0.59 20.36 11.13
C ALA A 128 -0.15 19.04 10.84
N PHE A 129 0.37 17.89 11.31
CA PHE A 129 -0.32 16.61 11.16
C PHE A 129 -1.66 16.56 11.93
N TYR A 130 -1.70 17.11 13.15
CA TYR A 130 -2.93 17.14 13.95
C TYR A 130 -3.91 18.20 13.46
N GLU A 131 -3.43 19.36 13.02
CA GLU A 131 -4.29 20.37 12.39
C GLU A 131 -4.91 19.85 11.08
N PHE A 132 -4.16 19.05 10.32
CA PHE A 132 -4.69 18.37 9.14
C PHE A 132 -5.77 17.34 9.51
N GLN A 133 -5.56 16.58 10.59
CA GLN A 133 -6.55 15.66 11.14
C GLN A 133 -7.82 16.39 11.61
N ASP A 134 -7.68 17.52 12.31
CA ASP A 134 -8.83 18.32 12.76
C ASP A 134 -9.68 18.80 11.58
N ARG A 135 -9.04 19.16 10.46
CA ARG A 135 -9.74 19.58 9.23
C ARG A 135 -10.40 18.43 8.48
N ARG A 136 -9.71 17.30 8.34
CA ARG A 136 -10.14 16.17 7.48
C ARG A 136 -10.81 15.03 8.28
N GLY A 137 -10.93 15.19 9.58
CA GLY A 137 -11.47 14.19 10.50
C GLY A 137 -10.62 12.91 10.50
N ARG A 138 -11.28 11.76 10.66
CA ARG A 138 -10.61 10.44 10.68
C ARG A 138 -9.75 10.20 9.44
N ALA A 139 -10.19 10.67 8.27
CA ALA A 139 -9.44 10.46 7.03
C ALA A 139 -8.11 11.24 7.00
N GLY A 140 -7.97 12.28 7.82
CA GLY A 140 -6.73 13.03 8.00
C GLY A 140 -5.80 12.46 9.08
N ASP A 141 -6.00 11.21 9.52
CA ASP A 141 -5.14 10.61 10.53
C ASP A 141 -3.65 10.67 10.10
N PRO A 142 -2.74 11.14 10.98
CA PRO A 142 -1.32 11.23 10.66
C PRO A 142 -0.73 9.91 10.15
N LEU A 143 -1.21 8.77 10.63
CA LEU A 143 -0.73 7.46 10.19
C LEU A 143 -1.08 7.16 8.74
N TYR A 144 -2.22 7.65 8.23
CA TYR A 144 -2.58 7.47 6.82
C TYR A 144 -1.64 8.27 5.93
N VAL A 145 -1.37 9.53 6.31
CA VAL A 145 -0.43 10.39 5.60
C VAL A 145 0.97 9.77 5.57
N LEU A 146 1.44 9.27 6.72
CA LEU A 146 2.73 8.61 6.84
C LEU A 146 2.80 7.30 6.06
N MET A 147 1.71 6.51 6.03
CA MET A 147 1.64 5.27 5.25
C MET A 147 1.78 5.57 3.74
N CYS A 148 1.02 6.53 3.22
CA CYS A 148 1.15 6.96 1.82
C CYS A 148 2.56 7.44 1.49
N CYS A 149 3.20 8.17 2.41
CA CYS A 149 4.58 8.60 2.21
C CYS A 149 5.58 7.44 2.27
N TRP A 150 5.45 6.53 3.23
CA TRP A 150 6.34 5.39 3.37
C TRP A 150 6.30 4.49 2.12
N VAL A 151 5.11 4.09 1.67
CA VAL A 151 4.94 3.24 0.48
C VAL A 151 5.47 3.93 -0.78
N ALA A 152 5.24 5.24 -0.94
CA ALA A 152 5.83 5.97 -2.07
C ALA A 152 7.35 6.06 -1.97
N ALA A 153 7.90 6.22 -0.76
CA ALA A 153 9.33 6.29 -0.53
C ALA A 153 10.05 4.97 -0.80
N ILE A 154 9.50 3.81 -0.38
CA ILE A 154 10.16 2.51 -0.54
C ILE A 154 9.66 1.69 -1.75
N GLY A 155 8.41 1.88 -2.14
CA GLY A 155 7.74 1.16 -3.22
C GLY A 155 7.94 1.78 -4.60
N ALA A 156 8.37 3.04 -4.70
CA ALA A 156 8.63 3.66 -6.00
C ALA A 156 9.71 2.91 -6.78
N GLY A 157 9.38 2.55 -8.02
CA GLY A 157 10.23 1.74 -8.88
C GLY A 157 10.13 0.23 -8.63
N LEU A 158 9.41 -0.21 -7.59
CA LEU A 158 9.12 -1.62 -7.29
C LEU A 158 7.67 -1.99 -7.57
N LEU A 159 6.74 -1.17 -7.06
CA LEU A 159 5.30 -1.31 -7.19
C LEU A 159 4.75 -0.52 -8.36
N LYS A 160 3.61 -0.94 -8.87
CA LYS A 160 2.84 -0.16 -9.85
C LYS A 160 2.11 0.98 -9.15
N SER A 161 1.82 2.05 -9.89
CA SER A 161 1.05 3.18 -9.34
C SER A 161 -0.32 2.72 -8.84
N GLU A 162 -0.96 1.82 -9.58
CA GLU A 162 -2.29 1.30 -9.26
C GLU A 162 -2.29 0.54 -7.93
N GLU A 163 -1.25 -0.24 -7.63
CA GLU A 163 -1.13 -1.00 -6.38
C GLU A 163 -1.03 -0.07 -5.17
N ILE A 164 -0.26 1.03 -5.31
CA ILE A 164 -0.13 2.05 -4.26
C ILE A 164 -1.46 2.78 -4.04
N LEU A 165 -2.10 3.22 -5.12
CA LEU A 165 -3.34 3.99 -5.04
C LEU A 165 -4.53 3.13 -4.58
N GLU A 166 -4.59 1.86 -4.98
CA GLU A 166 -5.62 0.94 -4.52
C GLU A 166 -5.50 0.67 -3.01
N GLY A 167 -4.29 0.46 -2.50
CA GLY A 167 -4.08 0.33 -1.05
C GLY A 167 -4.43 1.61 -0.30
N ALA A 168 -4.10 2.79 -0.84
CA ALA A 168 -4.51 4.08 -0.24
C ALA A 168 -6.03 4.27 -0.20
N ALA A 169 -6.74 3.88 -1.27
CA ALA A 169 -8.20 3.90 -1.31
C ALA A 169 -8.82 2.90 -0.32
N ARG A 170 -8.24 1.70 -0.22
CA ARG A 170 -8.70 0.66 0.71
C ARG A 170 -8.49 1.09 2.15
N LEU A 171 -7.34 1.67 2.48
CA LEU A 171 -7.02 2.20 3.82
C LEU A 171 -8.08 3.19 4.31
N ARG A 172 -8.55 4.10 3.44
CA ARG A 172 -9.60 5.06 3.78
C ARG A 172 -10.89 4.39 4.26
N VAL A 173 -11.21 3.23 3.68
CA VAL A 173 -12.45 2.48 3.94
C VAL A 173 -12.27 1.49 5.08
N SER A 174 -11.18 0.70 5.08
CA SER A 174 -10.93 -0.35 6.06
C SER A 174 -10.46 0.20 7.40
N ASN A 175 -9.71 1.31 7.41
CA ASN A 175 -8.99 1.80 8.58
C ASN A 175 -8.07 0.74 9.21
N ASP A 176 -7.56 -0.19 8.40
CA ASP A 176 -6.70 -1.29 8.85
C ASP A 176 -5.28 -1.04 8.36
N ILE A 177 -4.49 -0.35 9.17
CA ILE A 177 -3.12 0.06 8.84
C ILE A 177 -2.21 -1.16 8.82
N GLU A 178 -2.39 -2.08 9.76
CA GLU A 178 -1.61 -3.29 9.93
C GLU A 178 -1.76 -4.22 8.71
N PHE A 179 -2.98 -4.39 8.22
CA PHE A 179 -3.24 -5.15 7.00
C PHE A 179 -2.56 -4.52 5.79
N GLU A 180 -2.68 -3.20 5.61
CA GLU A 180 -2.05 -2.51 4.47
C GLU A 180 -0.52 -2.56 4.55
N GLU A 181 0.06 -2.39 5.73
CA GLU A 181 1.50 -2.55 5.94
C GLU A 181 1.98 -3.93 5.47
N GLN A 182 1.32 -4.99 5.93
CA GLN A 182 1.66 -6.37 5.54
C GLN A 182 1.49 -6.61 4.04
N ASN A 183 0.41 -6.08 3.45
CA ASN A 183 0.15 -6.19 2.03
C ASN A 183 1.25 -5.49 1.21
N PHE A 184 1.62 -4.25 1.56
CA PHE A 184 2.69 -3.53 0.87
C PHE A 184 4.06 -4.19 1.04
N ILE A 185 4.40 -4.68 2.23
CA ILE A 185 5.64 -5.44 2.46
C ILE A 185 5.68 -6.67 1.55
N SER A 186 4.58 -7.43 1.48
CA SER A 186 4.48 -8.61 0.62
C SER A 186 4.74 -8.26 -0.85
N LEU A 187 4.06 -7.23 -1.38
CA LEU A 187 4.22 -6.79 -2.76
C LEU A 187 5.65 -6.30 -3.06
N ILE A 188 6.26 -5.56 -2.13
CA ILE A 188 7.63 -5.04 -2.27
C ILE A 188 8.64 -6.19 -2.26
N ASN A 189 8.47 -7.17 -1.37
CA ASN A 189 9.34 -8.33 -1.28
C ASN A 189 9.24 -9.21 -2.52
N GLU A 190 8.03 -9.46 -3.02
CA GLU A 190 7.82 -10.19 -4.27
C GLU A 190 8.50 -9.47 -5.45
N ALA A 191 8.36 -8.14 -5.52
CA ALA A 191 8.97 -7.32 -6.56
C ALA A 191 10.51 -7.31 -6.48
N LYS A 192 11.09 -7.37 -5.28
CA LYS A 192 12.53 -7.51 -5.05
C LYS A 192 13.03 -8.91 -5.44
N GLU A 193 12.34 -9.97 -5.01
CA GLU A 193 12.70 -11.35 -5.33
C GLU A 193 12.68 -11.59 -6.84
N ARG A 194 11.65 -11.09 -7.53
CA ARG A 194 11.54 -11.17 -9.00
C ARG A 194 12.71 -10.49 -9.69
N ARG A 195 13.14 -9.31 -9.21
CA ARG A 195 14.31 -8.59 -9.76
C ARG A 195 15.61 -9.31 -9.47
N ALA A 196 15.79 -9.86 -8.27
CA ALA A 196 16.96 -10.65 -7.91
C ALA A 196 17.11 -11.87 -8.83
N LYS A 197 16.01 -12.59 -9.11
CA LYS A 197 15.98 -13.70 -10.08
C LYS A 197 16.41 -13.26 -11.49
N LEU A 198 15.97 -12.08 -11.91
CA LEU A 198 16.29 -11.51 -13.22
C LEU A 198 17.64 -10.77 -13.28
N LYS A 199 18.36 -10.66 -12.14
CA LYS A 199 19.57 -9.83 -11.98
C LYS A 199 19.36 -8.39 -12.47
N ALA A 200 18.13 -7.89 -12.36
CA ALA A 200 17.76 -6.56 -12.77
C ALA A 200 18.04 -5.56 -11.64
N PRO A 201 18.67 -4.40 -11.91
CA PRO A 201 18.89 -3.38 -10.90
C PRO A 201 17.57 -2.75 -10.46
N THR A 202 17.51 -2.30 -9.21
CA THR A 202 16.36 -1.50 -8.72
C THR A 202 16.36 -0.13 -9.42
N PRO A 203 15.23 0.29 -10.01
CA PRO A 203 15.13 1.60 -10.64
C PRO A 203 15.40 2.73 -9.63
N VAL A 204 16.27 3.66 -10.00
CA VAL A 204 16.53 4.86 -9.21
C VAL A 204 15.49 5.91 -9.57
N ILE A 205 14.45 6.01 -8.75
CA ILE A 205 13.39 7.02 -8.91
C ILE A 205 13.76 8.29 -8.12
N PRO A 206 13.74 9.48 -8.77
CA PRO A 206 13.96 10.78 -8.12
C PRO A 206 12.96 11.04 -6.99
N MET A 207 13.37 11.81 -5.98
CA MET A 207 12.57 11.99 -4.77
C MET A 207 11.29 12.79 -5.04
N GLU A 208 11.34 13.72 -5.98
CA GLU A 208 10.23 14.54 -6.44
C GLU A 208 9.06 13.68 -6.95
N ILE A 209 9.39 12.62 -7.71
CA ILE A 209 8.41 11.66 -8.24
C ILE A 209 7.80 10.80 -7.12
N ARG A 210 8.60 10.47 -6.08
CA ARG A 210 8.10 9.77 -4.89
C ARG A 210 7.13 10.66 -4.11
N VAL A 211 7.46 11.95 -3.95
CA VAL A 211 6.56 12.93 -3.31
C VAL A 211 5.26 13.09 -4.09
N GLU A 212 5.32 13.21 -5.42
CA GLU A 212 4.13 13.30 -6.26
C GLU A 212 3.21 12.08 -6.04
N LYS A 213 3.80 10.87 -6.00
CA LYS A 213 3.04 9.66 -5.72
C LYS A 213 2.47 9.61 -4.31
N ALA A 214 3.24 10.06 -3.31
CA ALA A 214 2.75 10.17 -1.93
C ALA A 214 1.55 11.13 -1.86
N LEU A 215 1.62 12.27 -2.56
CA LEU A 215 0.56 13.26 -2.60
C LEU A 215 -0.70 12.72 -3.31
N GLU A 216 -0.56 11.94 -4.38
CA GLU A 216 -1.71 11.25 -4.98
C GLU A 216 -2.37 10.27 -4.01
N GLY A 217 -1.56 9.48 -3.28
CA GLY A 217 -2.07 8.57 -2.24
C GLY A 217 -2.77 9.31 -1.10
N ILE A 218 -2.18 10.41 -0.61
CA ILE A 218 -2.78 11.28 0.41
C ILE A 218 -4.08 11.88 -0.10
N TYR A 219 -4.12 12.36 -1.35
CA TYR A 219 -5.35 12.88 -1.94
C TYR A 219 -6.47 11.83 -1.93
N LEU A 220 -6.18 10.63 -2.42
CA LEU A 220 -7.16 9.56 -2.48
C LEU A 220 -7.59 9.06 -1.08
N CYS A 221 -6.64 8.94 -0.16
CA CYS A 221 -6.88 8.42 1.18
C CYS A 221 -7.55 9.45 2.10
N CYS A 222 -7.08 10.70 2.09
CA CYS A 222 -7.49 11.75 3.04
C CYS A 222 -8.59 12.66 2.49
N PHE A 223 -8.57 12.98 1.19
CA PHE A 223 -9.55 13.88 0.56
C PHE A 223 -10.67 13.09 -0.13
N GLY A 224 -10.37 11.89 -0.64
CA GLY A 224 -11.31 11.09 -1.43
C GLY A 224 -11.58 11.76 -2.78
N LYS A 225 -12.49 12.74 -2.80
CA LYS A 225 -12.81 13.57 -3.98
C LYS A 225 -13.01 15.05 -3.60
N ASP A 226 -12.78 15.42 -2.35
CA ASP A 226 -12.92 16.79 -1.88
C ASP A 226 -11.81 17.69 -2.46
N PRO A 227 -12.09 18.99 -2.70
CA PRO A 227 -11.06 19.91 -3.16
C PRO A 227 -9.95 20.07 -2.11
N ILE A 228 -8.76 20.43 -2.60
CA ILE A 228 -7.64 20.84 -1.76
C ILE A 228 -7.78 22.35 -1.53
N GLU A 229 -8.03 22.78 -0.30
CA GLU A 229 -8.14 24.20 0.04
C GLU A 229 -6.77 24.79 0.38
N GLU A 230 -6.67 26.12 0.41
CA GLU A 230 -5.40 26.83 0.66
C GLU A 230 -4.74 26.39 1.98
N GLU A 231 -5.54 26.17 3.03
CA GLU A 231 -5.03 25.73 4.32
C GLU A 231 -4.50 24.29 4.27
N ASP A 232 -5.13 23.42 3.46
CA ASP A 232 -4.61 22.07 3.23
C ASP A 232 -3.29 22.11 2.48
N GLU A 233 -3.14 23.02 1.49
CA GLU A 233 -1.86 23.20 0.79
C GLU A 233 -0.74 23.61 1.76
N ARG A 234 -1.03 24.52 2.69
CA ARG A 234 -0.08 24.96 3.73
C ARG A 234 0.34 23.80 4.62
N LEU A 235 -0.62 23.03 5.13
CA LEU A 235 -0.35 21.87 5.99
C LEU A 235 0.40 20.77 5.25
N LEU A 236 -0.02 20.44 4.01
CA LEU A 236 0.67 19.48 3.15
C LEU A 236 2.13 19.90 2.90
N ASN A 237 2.40 21.20 2.75
CA ASN A 237 3.77 21.69 2.57
C ASN A 237 4.65 21.40 3.78
N VAL A 238 4.14 21.66 4.99
CA VAL A 238 4.85 21.39 6.24
C VAL A 238 5.06 19.88 6.42
N MET A 239 4.00 19.08 6.30
CA MET A 239 4.06 17.63 6.50
C MET A 239 5.00 16.95 5.50
N LEU A 240 4.87 17.23 4.19
CA LEU A 240 5.71 16.60 3.17
C LEU A 240 7.17 17.04 3.28
N ARG A 241 7.43 18.28 3.70
CA ARG A 241 8.81 18.73 3.97
C ARG A 241 9.43 18.03 5.17
N ALA A 242 8.66 17.77 6.22
CA ALA A 242 9.13 17.02 7.38
C ALA A 242 9.49 15.58 7.00
N VAL A 243 8.71 14.96 6.12
CA VAL A 243 8.93 13.58 5.66
C VAL A 243 10.04 13.49 4.58
N TYR A 244 10.11 14.46 3.67
CA TYR A 244 11.03 14.50 2.54
C TYR A 244 11.95 15.73 2.58
N PRO A 245 12.85 15.81 3.57
CA PRO A 245 13.65 17.02 3.80
C PRO A 245 14.66 17.34 2.69
N SER A 246 14.91 16.44 1.74
CA SER A 246 15.83 16.70 0.61
C SER A 246 15.18 17.40 -0.57
N VAL A 247 13.85 17.39 -0.67
CA VAL A 247 13.16 18.00 -1.79
C VAL A 247 13.11 19.51 -1.55
N GLU A 248 13.48 20.28 -2.57
CA GLU A 248 13.47 21.73 -2.46
C GLU A 248 12.06 22.25 -2.15
N ARG A 249 11.98 23.29 -1.30
CA ARG A 249 10.69 23.86 -0.87
C ARG A 249 9.84 24.34 -2.04
N SER A 250 10.47 24.98 -3.02
CA SER A 250 9.82 25.44 -4.25
C SER A 250 9.22 24.30 -5.05
N GLU A 251 9.90 23.15 -5.08
CA GLU A 251 9.44 21.97 -5.80
C GLU A 251 8.24 21.31 -5.09
N LEU A 252 8.29 21.20 -3.76
CA LEU A 252 7.13 20.76 -2.97
C LEU A 252 5.92 21.67 -3.19
N GLN A 253 6.11 22.99 -3.15
CA GLN A 253 5.04 23.95 -3.42
C GLN A 253 4.47 23.80 -4.83
N ARG A 254 5.33 23.59 -5.83
CA ARG A 254 4.94 23.36 -7.22
C ARG A 254 4.07 22.10 -7.34
N ILE A 255 4.53 20.98 -6.79
CA ILE A 255 3.82 19.69 -6.84
C ILE A 255 2.44 19.79 -6.18
N ILE A 256 2.36 20.39 -4.99
CA ILE A 256 1.09 20.55 -4.25
C ILE A 256 0.12 21.44 -5.03
N LYS A 257 0.59 22.59 -5.52
CA LYS A 257 -0.24 23.53 -6.26
C LYS A 257 -0.73 22.96 -7.58
N GLU A 258 0.14 22.26 -8.31
CA GLU A 258 -0.24 21.57 -9.55
C GLU A 258 -1.31 20.50 -9.28
N LYS A 259 -1.20 19.76 -8.17
CA LYS A 259 -2.24 18.80 -7.77
C LYS A 259 -3.55 19.48 -7.42
N ALA A 260 -3.52 20.54 -6.61
CA ALA A 260 -4.71 21.31 -6.23
C ALA A 260 -5.43 21.86 -7.48
N GLN A 261 -4.68 22.38 -8.45
CA GLN A 261 -5.23 22.86 -9.72
C GLN A 261 -5.82 21.72 -10.57
N LYS A 262 -5.13 20.58 -10.69
CA LYS A 262 -5.67 19.42 -11.41
C LYS A 262 -7.00 18.94 -10.81
N VAL A 263 -7.10 18.98 -9.47
CA VAL A 263 -8.32 18.63 -8.73
C VAL A 263 -9.43 19.65 -8.98
N SER A 264 -9.14 20.95 -8.93
CA SER A 264 -10.15 22.00 -9.20
C SER A 264 -10.69 21.95 -10.62
N ASP A 265 -9.83 21.61 -11.58
CA ASP A 265 -10.18 21.56 -13.00
C ASP A 265 -10.97 20.28 -13.36
N GLY A 266 -11.20 19.38 -12.41
CA GLY A 266 -11.88 18.10 -12.62
C GLY A 266 -11.09 17.13 -13.50
N SER A 267 -9.83 17.44 -13.81
CA SER A 267 -8.92 16.59 -14.57
C SER A 267 -8.48 15.42 -13.70
N THR A 268 -9.31 14.38 -13.70
CA THR A 268 -9.07 13.17 -12.92
C THR A 268 -8.07 12.29 -13.69
N ASP A 269 -6.77 12.61 -13.58
CA ASP A 269 -5.73 11.72 -14.10
C ASP A 269 -5.68 10.48 -13.19
N GLY A 270 -6.17 9.35 -13.70
CA GLY A 270 -6.20 8.08 -12.99
C GLY A 270 -7.37 7.92 -12.02
N SER A 271 -8.58 7.73 -12.56
CA SER A 271 -9.64 7.06 -11.81
C SER A 271 -9.11 5.71 -11.34
N VAL A 272 -8.74 5.61 -10.06
CA VAL A 272 -8.99 4.37 -9.33
C VAL A 272 -10.48 4.16 -9.47
N ARG A 273 -10.87 3.20 -10.31
CA ARG A 273 -12.26 2.76 -10.38
C ARG A 273 -12.63 2.40 -8.96
N GLU A 274 -13.71 2.96 -8.44
CA GLU A 274 -14.35 2.42 -7.24
C GLU A 274 -14.38 0.90 -7.41
N PRO A 275 -13.95 0.12 -6.39
CA PRO A 275 -13.90 -1.33 -6.50
C PRO A 275 -15.24 -1.78 -7.04
N LYS A 276 -15.20 -2.41 -8.22
CA LYS A 276 -16.40 -2.68 -9.00
C LYS A 276 -17.37 -3.41 -8.08
N PRO A 277 -18.59 -2.88 -7.85
CA PRO A 277 -19.56 -3.59 -7.03
C PRO A 277 -19.73 -4.98 -7.63
N LEU A 278 -19.68 -6.01 -6.78
CA LEU A 278 -19.82 -7.40 -7.20
C LEU A 278 -21.05 -7.52 -8.11
N SER A 279 -20.93 -8.27 -9.20
CA SER A 279 -22.08 -8.51 -10.07
C SER A 279 -23.21 -9.13 -9.26
N LYS A 280 -24.46 -8.85 -9.63
CA LYS A 280 -25.64 -9.42 -8.93
C LYS A 280 -25.54 -10.94 -8.79
N GLU A 281 -24.94 -11.59 -9.78
CA GLU A 281 -24.65 -13.02 -9.80
C GLU A 281 -23.60 -13.43 -8.75
N ALA A 282 -22.48 -12.70 -8.63
CA ALA A 282 -21.46 -12.96 -7.62
C ALA A 282 -22.00 -12.75 -6.20
N VAL A 283 -22.82 -11.72 -5.99
CA VAL A 283 -23.51 -11.48 -4.71
C VAL A 283 -24.46 -12.63 -4.38
N GLN A 284 -25.25 -13.09 -5.35
CA GLN A 284 -26.18 -14.20 -5.14
C GLN A 284 -25.46 -15.52 -4.86
N MET A 285 -24.33 -15.77 -5.51
CA MET A 285 -23.48 -16.93 -5.26
C MET A 285 -22.89 -16.89 -3.84
N GLN A 286 -22.38 -15.74 -3.40
CA GLN A 286 -21.88 -15.56 -2.03
C GLN A 286 -22.98 -15.72 -0.97
N MET A 287 -24.19 -15.19 -1.22
CA MET A 287 -25.33 -15.41 -0.32
C MET A 287 -25.69 -16.90 -0.22
N LYS A 288 -25.61 -17.64 -1.31
CA LYS A 288 -25.87 -19.08 -1.33
C LYS A 288 -24.80 -19.86 -0.57
N ASP A 289 -23.52 -19.52 -0.73
CA ASP A 289 -22.43 -20.14 0.02
C ASP A 289 -22.52 -19.84 1.52
N LEU A 290 -22.91 -18.62 1.90
CA LEU A 290 -23.16 -18.28 3.31
C LEU A 290 -24.33 -19.07 3.90
N GLN A 291 -25.43 -19.25 3.14
CA GLN A 291 -26.55 -20.09 3.55
C GLN A 291 -26.14 -21.55 3.71
N PHE A 292 -25.28 -22.07 2.82
CA PHE A 292 -24.75 -23.42 2.93
C PHE A 292 -23.87 -23.60 4.18
N LEU A 293 -23.00 -22.64 4.47
CA LEU A 293 -22.18 -22.66 5.69
C LEU A 293 -23.02 -22.58 6.97
N GLN A 294 -24.07 -21.76 6.98
CA GLN A 294 -25.03 -21.70 8.10
C GLN A 294 -25.76 -23.03 8.28
N GLN A 295 -26.26 -23.61 7.18
CA GLN A 295 -26.99 -24.88 7.24
C GLN A 295 -26.10 -26.04 7.72
N ASN A 296 -24.81 -26.06 7.38
CA ASN A 296 -23.88 -27.06 7.90
C ASN A 296 -23.58 -26.84 9.38
N ARG A 297 -23.43 -25.58 9.81
CA ARG A 297 -23.23 -25.24 11.21
C ARG A 297 -24.41 -25.67 12.09
N ASP A 298 -25.64 -25.54 11.60
CA ASP A 298 -26.85 -25.93 12.32
C ASP A 298 -27.15 -27.44 12.27
N ARG A 299 -26.45 -28.19 11.40
CA ARG A 299 -26.54 -29.66 11.33
C ARG A 299 -25.53 -30.38 12.23
N ASP A 300 -24.47 -29.66 12.64
CA ASP A 300 -23.42 -30.17 13.51
C ASP A 300 -23.65 -29.83 15.01
N THR A 301 -24.82 -29.26 15.34
CA THR A 301 -25.33 -29.05 16.71
C THR A 301 -26.55 -29.91 16.99
#